data_AF-A0AAW2NH27-F1
#
_entry.id   AF-A0AAW2NH27-F1
#
_cell.length_a   1.000
_cell.length_b   1.000
_cell.length_c   1.000
_cell.angle_alpha   90.00
_cell.angle_beta   90.00
_cell.angle_gamma   90.00
#
_symmetry.space_group_name_H-M   'P 1'
#
loop_
_entity.id
_entity.type
_entity.pdbx_description
1 polymer ?
#
loop_
_entity_poly.entity_id
_entity_poly.type
_entity_poly.pdbx_seq_one_letter_code
_entity_poly.pdbx_strand_id
1 'polypeptide(L)'
;MPQLRHLTVAGRAVLPDPIVTQDSIVMQNLQTLSNIRNFRCTMDIIKRVPNLKKLRICYFGEDRSAEWSYYCLHNVVRLPKLETLFLEVEDFLSLKNITFPTSLKKLTLMYCSIPWEEITVIGSLPNLEVLKLHYNAVKGPEWSQVEGQFLRLKVLGIWKSDLVRLESRKYALS
;
A
#
# COMPACT_ATOMS: atom_id res chain seq x y z
N MET A 1 -24.94 -5.19 -8.33
CA MET A 1 -24.97 -4.24 -7.19
C MET A 1 -24.44 -2.86 -7.62
N PRO A 2 -25.14 -2.13 -8.50
CA PRO A 2 -24.60 -0.91 -9.10
C PRO A 2 -24.39 0.25 -8.12
N GLN A 3 -25.10 0.27 -6.99
CA GLN A 3 -25.02 1.33 -5.97
C GLN A 3 -24.02 1.04 -4.83
N LEU A 4 -23.32 -0.11 -4.88
CA LEU A 4 -22.40 -0.49 -3.81
C LEU A 4 -21.21 0.48 -3.76
N ARG A 5 -21.01 1.14 -2.61
CA ARG A 5 -19.90 2.09 -2.39
C ARG A 5 -18.78 1.54 -1.52
N HIS A 6 -19.12 0.67 -0.57
CA HIS A 6 -18.16 0.14 0.40
C HIS A 6 -18.35 -1.36 0.53
N LEU A 7 -17.30 -2.11 0.23
CA LEU A 7 -17.20 -3.53 0.52
C LEU A 7 -16.17 -3.71 1.64
N THR A 8 -16.67 -4.10 2.81
CA THR A 8 -15.84 -4.45 3.97
C THR A 8 -16.19 -5.85 4.40
N VAL A 9 -15.21 -6.72 4.46
CA VAL A 9 -15.40 -8.11 4.90
C VAL A 9 -14.87 -8.22 6.32
N ALA A 10 -15.66 -8.82 7.23
CA ALA A 10 -15.24 -9.01 8.61
C ALA A 10 -14.05 -9.98 8.70
N GLY A 11 -14.06 -11.03 7.88
CA GLY A 11 -12.92 -11.90 7.62
C GLY A 11 -12.04 -11.40 6.48
N ARG A 12 -11.20 -12.30 5.96
CA ARG A 12 -10.33 -12.06 4.82
C ARG A 12 -11.00 -12.64 3.57
N ALA A 13 -11.39 -11.81 2.61
CA ALA A 13 -12.00 -12.27 1.36
C ALA A 13 -10.98 -12.32 0.22
N VAL A 14 -11.01 -13.38 -0.56
CA VAL A 14 -10.33 -13.44 -1.86
C VAL A 14 -11.33 -12.96 -2.91
N LEU A 15 -10.95 -11.98 -3.72
CA LEU A 15 -11.75 -11.62 -4.88
C LEU A 15 -11.59 -12.71 -5.93
N PRO A 16 -12.67 -13.16 -6.59
CA PRO A 16 -12.54 -14.09 -7.68
C PRO A 16 -11.63 -13.48 -8.74
N ASP A 17 -10.74 -14.31 -9.31
CA ASP A 17 -9.98 -13.89 -10.47
C ASP A 17 -10.96 -13.40 -11.54
N PRO A 18 -10.65 -12.29 -12.24
CA PRO A 18 -11.53 -11.79 -13.27
C PRO A 18 -11.66 -12.87 -14.35
N ILE A 19 -12.80 -13.56 -14.38
CA ILE A 19 -13.16 -14.40 -15.51
C ILE A 19 -13.19 -13.46 -16.71
N VAL A 20 -12.44 -13.83 -17.76
CA VAL A 20 -12.40 -13.12 -19.03
C VAL A 20 -13.73 -13.36 -19.75
N THR A 21 -14.80 -12.76 -19.24
CA THR A 21 -16.07 -12.66 -19.95
C THR A 21 -16.33 -11.18 -20.24
N GLN A 22 -16.83 -10.91 -21.44
CA GLN A 22 -17.07 -9.57 -21.96
C GLN A 22 -18.08 -8.75 -21.12
N ASP A 23 -18.83 -9.40 -20.22
CA ASP A 23 -19.82 -8.79 -19.33
C ASP A 23 -19.27 -8.46 -17.93
N SER A 24 -18.06 -7.90 -17.86
CA SER A 24 -17.54 -7.49 -16.56
C SER A 24 -18.26 -6.26 -16.02
N ILE A 25 -19.07 -6.44 -14.97
CA ILE A 25 -19.78 -5.36 -14.30
C ILE A 25 -18.78 -4.36 -13.73
N VAL A 26 -18.80 -3.13 -14.26
CA VAL A 26 -18.03 -2.01 -13.71
C VAL A 26 -18.71 -1.54 -12.43
N MET A 27 -17.98 -1.60 -11.32
CA MET A 27 -18.43 -1.14 -10.00
C MET A 27 -18.17 0.36 -9.86
N GLN A 28 -18.82 1.18 -10.70
CA GLN A 28 -18.53 2.62 -10.80
C GLN A 28 -18.68 3.36 -9.47
N ASN A 29 -19.60 2.95 -8.60
CA ASN A 29 -19.83 3.62 -7.32
C ASN A 29 -18.90 3.12 -6.20
N LEU A 30 -18.13 2.06 -6.41
CA LEU A 30 -17.29 1.47 -5.38
C LEU A 30 -16.10 2.37 -5.05
N GLN A 31 -16.01 2.75 -3.78
CA GLN A 31 -15.00 3.65 -3.23
C GLN A 31 -14.13 2.97 -2.18
N THR A 32 -14.57 1.86 -1.59
CA THR A 32 -13.81 1.15 -0.55
C THR A 32 -13.82 -0.35 -0.78
N LEU A 33 -12.62 -0.93 -0.76
CA LEU A 33 -12.34 -2.35 -0.62
C LEU A 33 -11.54 -2.54 0.66
N SER A 34 -12.06 -3.32 1.60
CA SER A 34 -11.39 -3.57 2.88
C SER A 34 -11.32 -5.04 3.21
N ASN A 35 -10.16 -5.44 3.75
CA ASN A 35 -9.81 -6.80 4.18
C ASN A 35 -9.81 -7.82 3.03
N ILE A 36 -9.23 -7.41 1.90
CA ILE A 36 -9.09 -8.26 0.72
C ILE A 36 -7.75 -9.00 0.77
N ARG A 37 -7.80 -10.32 0.81
CA ARG A 37 -6.62 -11.20 0.80
C ARG A 37 -6.16 -11.46 -0.63
N ASN A 38 -4.85 -11.49 -0.82
CA ASN A 38 -4.20 -11.85 -2.09
C ASN A 38 -4.71 -11.00 -3.27
N PHE A 39 -4.96 -9.72 -3.02
CA PHE A 39 -5.47 -8.82 -4.05
C PHE A 39 -4.52 -8.74 -5.25
N ARG A 40 -5.03 -8.99 -6.44
CA ARG A 40 -4.29 -8.84 -7.69
C ARG A 40 -4.65 -7.53 -8.36
N CYS A 41 -3.71 -6.59 -8.40
CA CYS A 41 -3.90 -5.28 -9.00
C CYS A 41 -3.69 -5.35 -10.53
N THR A 42 -4.50 -6.16 -11.22
CA THR A 42 -4.46 -6.25 -12.68
C THR A 42 -5.18 -5.06 -13.33
N MET A 43 -4.89 -4.80 -14.61
CA MET A 43 -5.56 -3.75 -15.36
C MET A 43 -7.07 -3.95 -15.48
N ASP A 44 -7.54 -5.20 -15.53
CA ASP A 44 -8.97 -5.50 -15.61
C ASP A 44 -9.67 -5.19 -14.29
N ILE A 45 -9.04 -5.47 -13.15
CA ILE A 45 -9.56 -5.07 -11.85
C ILE A 45 -9.61 -3.53 -11.75
N ILE A 46 -8.56 -2.83 -12.17
CA ILE A 46 -8.52 -1.36 -12.16
C ILE A 46 -9.66 -0.76 -12.98
N LYS A 47 -9.94 -1.29 -14.18
CA LYS A 47 -11.07 -0.85 -15.03
C LYS A 47 -12.43 -1.10 -14.37
N ARG A 48 -12.56 -2.13 -13.52
CA ARG A 48 -13.79 -2.45 -12.79
C ARG A 48 -14.03 -1.55 -11.57
N VAL A 49 -12.99 -0.97 -10.97
CA VAL A 49 -13.10 -0.10 -9.77
C VAL A 49 -12.50 1.30 -9.97
N PRO A 50 -12.94 2.06 -10.99
CA PRO A 50 -12.29 3.31 -11.40
C PRO A 50 -12.34 4.42 -10.33
N ASN A 51 -13.26 4.31 -9.36
CA ASN A 51 -13.50 5.31 -8.32
C ASN A 51 -13.03 4.88 -6.93
N LEU A 52 -12.16 3.86 -6.85
CA LEU A 52 -11.65 3.36 -5.58
C LEU A 52 -10.82 4.41 -4.85
N LYS A 53 -11.21 4.72 -3.61
CA LYS A 53 -10.54 5.70 -2.73
C LYS A 53 -9.78 5.06 -1.59
N LYS A 54 -10.22 3.90 -1.13
CA LYS A 54 -9.65 3.20 0.01
C LYS A 54 -9.47 1.73 -0.31
N LEU A 55 -8.25 1.25 -0.17
CA LEU A 55 -7.88 -0.13 -0.38
C LEU A 55 -7.16 -0.66 0.87
N ARG A 56 -7.64 -1.76 1.42
CA ARG A 56 -6.97 -2.48 2.52
C ARG A 56 -6.79 -3.94 2.12
N ILE A 57 -5.55 -4.35 1.96
CA ILE A 57 -5.17 -5.66 1.43
C ILE A 57 -4.19 -6.37 2.34
N CYS A 58 -4.21 -7.70 2.29
CA CYS A 58 -3.35 -8.53 3.11
C CYS A 58 -2.79 -9.75 2.36
N TYR A 59 -1.55 -10.12 2.66
CA TYR A 59 -0.80 -11.21 2.05
C TYR A 59 -0.12 -12.04 3.15
N PHE A 60 -0.45 -13.33 3.20
CA PHE A 60 0.05 -14.27 4.21
C PHE A 60 0.71 -15.44 3.52
N GLY A 61 1.91 -15.80 3.97
CA GLY A 61 2.84 -16.74 3.34
C GLY A 61 2.44 -18.22 3.34
N GLU A 62 1.14 -18.51 3.25
CA GLU A 62 0.63 -19.87 3.01
C GLU A 62 0.92 -20.31 1.55
N ASP A 63 1.16 -19.35 0.64
CA ASP A 63 1.43 -19.62 -0.78
C ASP A 63 2.78 -19.02 -1.21
N ARG A 64 3.87 -19.51 -0.61
CA ARG A 64 5.26 -19.06 -0.86
C ARG A 64 5.77 -19.36 -2.28
N SER A 65 4.89 -19.85 -3.16
CA SER A 65 5.19 -20.18 -4.55
C SER A 65 5.09 -18.96 -5.49
N ALA A 66 4.29 -17.96 -5.12
CA ALA A 66 4.01 -16.80 -5.98
C ALA A 66 5.01 -15.66 -5.72
N GLU A 67 5.77 -15.31 -6.74
CA GLU A 67 6.56 -14.07 -6.75
C GLU A 67 5.66 -12.85 -6.55
N TRP A 68 6.18 -11.78 -5.92
CA TRP A 68 5.46 -10.50 -5.74
C TRP A 68 4.89 -9.92 -7.05
N SER A 69 5.50 -10.26 -8.20
CA SER A 69 5.04 -9.91 -9.53
C SER A 69 3.61 -10.41 -9.82
N TYR A 70 3.21 -11.56 -9.27
CA TYR A 70 1.89 -12.17 -9.42
C TYR A 70 0.75 -11.26 -8.95
N TYR A 71 0.98 -10.48 -7.89
CA TYR A 71 -0.01 -9.56 -7.32
C TYR A 71 -0.11 -8.22 -8.07
N CYS A 72 0.82 -7.95 -8.99
CA CYS A 72 0.80 -6.78 -9.87
C CYS A 72 0.74 -5.43 -9.12
N LEU A 73 1.35 -5.33 -7.93
CA LEU A 73 1.30 -4.12 -7.09
C LEU A 73 1.90 -2.86 -7.75
N HIS A 74 2.75 -3.02 -8.76
CA HIS A 74 3.23 -1.91 -9.59
C HIS A 74 2.09 -1.12 -10.27
N ASN A 75 0.92 -1.73 -10.45
CA ASN A 75 -0.25 -1.05 -11.04
C ASN A 75 -1.07 -0.21 -10.04
N VAL A 76 -0.73 -0.20 -8.75
CA VAL A 76 -1.46 0.61 -7.75
C VAL A 76 -1.46 2.10 -8.10
N VAL A 77 -0.40 2.59 -8.76
CA VAL A 77 -0.33 3.95 -9.33
C VAL A 77 -1.47 4.28 -10.29
N ARG A 78 -2.06 3.27 -10.93
CA ARG A 78 -3.14 3.40 -11.93
C ARG A 78 -4.54 3.48 -11.28
N LEU A 79 -4.62 3.58 -9.95
CA LEU A 79 -5.84 3.91 -9.21
C LEU A 79 -5.85 5.42 -8.91
N PRO A 80 -6.35 6.28 -9.82
CA PRO A 80 -6.12 7.72 -9.77
C PRO A 80 -6.75 8.40 -8.55
N LYS A 81 -7.78 7.79 -7.95
CA LYS A 81 -8.53 8.34 -6.81
C LYS A 81 -8.15 7.69 -5.48
N LEU A 82 -7.11 6.85 -5.43
CA LEU A 82 -6.74 6.13 -4.22
C LEU A 82 -6.11 7.07 -3.18
N GLU A 83 -6.88 7.43 -2.16
CA GLU A 83 -6.46 8.34 -1.09
C GLU A 83 -5.90 7.58 0.14
N THR A 84 -6.29 6.32 0.34
CA THR A 84 -5.85 5.51 1.48
C THR A 84 -5.48 4.09 1.07
N LEU A 85 -4.27 3.68 1.44
CA LEU A 85 -3.77 2.32 1.25
C LEU A 85 -3.33 1.72 2.59
N PHE A 86 -3.78 0.49 2.85
CA PHE A 86 -3.31 -0.34 3.95
C PHE A 86 -2.76 -1.64 3.37
N LEU A 87 -1.52 -1.96 3.69
CA LEU A 87 -0.85 -3.21 3.31
C LEU A 87 -0.48 -3.96 4.59
N GLU A 88 -0.94 -5.19 4.71
CA GLU A 88 -0.48 -6.16 5.70
C GLU A 88 0.20 -7.30 4.96
N VAL A 89 1.51 -7.46 5.18
CA VAL A 89 2.33 -8.43 4.46
C VAL A 89 3.16 -9.15 5.49
N GLU A 90 2.93 -10.44 5.73
CA GLU A 90 3.75 -11.25 6.65
C GLU A 90 5.00 -11.81 5.93
N ASP A 91 5.76 -10.94 5.26
CA ASP A 91 7.01 -11.26 4.56
C ASP A 91 7.77 -9.96 4.21
N PHE A 92 8.94 -10.07 3.58
CA PHE A 92 9.68 -8.96 3.01
C PHE A 92 8.96 -8.38 1.78
N LEU A 93 8.64 -7.08 1.86
CA LEU A 93 8.10 -6.30 0.74
C LEU A 93 9.16 -5.30 0.24
N SER A 94 9.58 -5.41 -1.03
CA SER A 94 10.39 -4.35 -1.65
C SER A 94 9.51 -3.26 -2.22
N LEU A 95 9.68 -2.02 -1.73
CA LEU A 95 8.97 -0.85 -2.22
C LEU A 95 9.47 -0.38 -3.58
N LYS A 96 10.68 -0.79 -3.99
CA LYS A 96 11.24 -0.48 -5.32
C LYS A 96 10.36 -0.97 -6.47
N ASN A 97 9.57 -2.02 -6.23
CA ASN A 97 8.66 -2.61 -7.21
C ASN A 97 7.24 -2.04 -7.13
N ILE A 98 7.01 -1.03 -6.28
CA ILE A 98 5.69 -0.42 -6.09
C ILE A 98 5.78 1.06 -6.41
N THR A 99 4.97 1.48 -7.38
CA THR A 99 4.73 2.90 -7.61
C THR A 99 3.40 3.29 -6.98
N PHE A 100 3.44 4.27 -6.08
CA PHE A 100 2.23 4.77 -5.42
C PHE A 100 1.59 5.91 -6.23
N PRO A 101 0.26 6.03 -6.23
CA PRO A 101 -0.43 7.14 -6.88
C PRO A 101 -0.18 8.44 -6.13
N THR A 102 -0.09 9.55 -6.85
CA THR A 102 0.10 10.89 -6.25
C THR A 102 -1.09 11.34 -5.43
N SER A 103 -2.27 10.73 -5.60
CA SER A 103 -3.47 11.01 -4.79
C SER A 103 -3.43 10.40 -3.38
N LEU A 104 -2.42 9.58 -3.07
CA LEU A 104 -2.32 8.89 -1.78
C LEU A 104 -2.03 9.88 -0.64
N LYS A 105 -2.94 9.94 0.34
CA LYS A 105 -2.83 10.79 1.53
C LYS A 105 -2.49 10.01 2.78
N LYS A 106 -2.88 8.74 2.83
CA LYS A 106 -2.65 7.86 3.97
C LYS A 106 -2.09 6.52 3.53
N LEU A 107 -0.95 6.17 4.10
CA LEU A 107 -0.34 4.85 3.96
C LEU A 107 -0.23 4.19 5.33
N THR A 108 -0.60 2.92 5.40
CA THR A 108 -0.40 2.09 6.58
C THR A 108 0.23 0.78 6.15
N LEU A 109 1.35 0.44 6.78
CA LEU A 109 2.13 -0.76 6.52
C LEU A 109 2.18 -1.60 7.80
N MET A 110 2.04 -2.91 7.65
CA MET A 110 1.97 -3.85 8.75
C MET A 110 2.71 -5.15 8.39
N TYR A 111 3.63 -5.60 9.24
CA TYR A 111 4.46 -6.81 9.05
C TYR A 111 5.41 -6.83 7.83
N CYS A 112 5.39 -5.80 6.97
CA CYS A 112 6.07 -5.78 5.67
C CYS A 112 7.60 -5.93 5.67
N SER A 113 8.25 -5.84 6.83
CA SER A 113 9.70 -6.00 7.00
C SER A 113 10.56 -5.17 6.03
N ILE A 114 10.14 -3.93 5.76
CA ILE A 114 10.78 -3.03 4.78
C ILE A 114 12.05 -2.41 5.38
N PRO A 115 13.22 -2.48 4.73
CA PRO A 115 14.42 -1.78 5.18
C PRO A 115 14.21 -0.26 5.19
N TRP A 116 14.76 0.45 6.19
CA TRP A 116 14.61 1.90 6.29
C TRP A 116 15.06 2.67 5.05
N GLU A 117 16.03 2.12 4.30
CA GLU A 117 16.56 2.70 3.08
C GLU A 117 15.48 2.81 1.98
N GLU A 118 14.51 1.90 1.96
CA GLU A 118 13.42 1.90 0.97
C GLU A 118 12.25 2.81 1.34
N ILE A 119 12.15 3.23 2.61
CA ILE A 119 11.11 4.17 3.07
C ILE A 119 11.23 5.55 2.40
N THR A 120 12.42 5.87 1.87
CA THR A 120 12.65 7.06 1.03
C THR A 120 11.70 7.15 -0.17
N VAL A 121 11.26 6.02 -0.73
CA VAL A 121 10.25 5.98 -1.82
C VAL A 121 8.92 6.60 -1.36
N ILE A 122 8.52 6.33 -0.12
CA ILE A 122 7.32 6.91 0.50
C ILE A 122 7.55 8.39 0.85
N GLY A 123 8.78 8.74 1.22
CA GLY A 123 9.21 10.12 1.50
C GLY A 123 9.01 11.08 0.33
N SER A 124 9.06 10.58 -0.91
CA SER A 124 8.87 11.39 -2.12
C SER A 124 7.39 11.62 -2.49
N LEU A 125 6.43 11.09 -1.72
CA LEU A 125 5.02 11.22 -2.06
C LEU A 125 4.50 12.64 -1.80
N PRO A 126 3.96 13.33 -2.83
CA PRO A 126 3.69 14.76 -2.76
C PRO A 126 2.51 15.12 -1.86
N ASN A 127 1.59 14.18 -1.61
CA ASN A 127 0.34 14.40 -0.88
C ASN A 127 0.18 13.54 0.36
N LEU A 128 1.24 12.81 0.78
CA LEU A 128 1.15 11.93 1.93
C LEU A 128 1.09 12.75 3.22
N GLU A 129 -0.01 12.63 3.95
CA GLU A 129 -0.25 13.32 5.22
C GLU A 129 -0.11 12.38 6.44
N VAL A 130 -0.37 11.09 6.25
CA VAL A 130 -0.38 10.10 7.32
C VAL A 130 0.41 8.86 6.92
N LEU A 131 1.46 8.55 7.68
CA LEU A 131 2.21 7.30 7.59
C LEU A 131 2.10 6.54 8.91
N LYS A 132 1.71 5.26 8.82
CA LYS A 132 1.58 4.36 9.96
C LYS A 132 2.36 3.08 9.71
N LEU A 133 3.27 2.74 10.60
CA LEU A 133 4.15 1.59 10.53
C LEU A 133 3.88 0.70 11.75
N HIS A 134 3.27 -0.46 11.54
CA HIS A 134 2.85 -1.36 12.62
C HIS A 134 3.59 -2.70 12.55
N TYR A 135 3.99 -3.23 13.71
CA TYR A 135 4.49 -4.59 13.88
C TYR A 135 5.54 -5.00 12.84
N ASN A 136 6.80 -4.63 13.04
CA ASN A 136 7.88 -4.94 12.10
C ASN A 136 7.57 -4.55 10.64
N ALA A 137 6.76 -3.50 10.43
CA ALA A 137 6.53 -2.94 9.08
C ALA A 137 7.84 -2.47 8.43
N VAL A 138 8.79 -2.05 9.26
CA VAL A 138 10.12 -1.59 8.90
C VAL A 138 11.18 -2.35 9.69
N LYS A 139 12.39 -2.44 9.14
CA LYS A 139 13.55 -3.13 9.70
C LYS A 139 14.74 -2.21 9.84
N GLY A 140 15.41 -2.31 10.98
CA GLY A 140 16.66 -1.63 11.29
C GLY A 140 16.53 -0.72 12.52
N PRO A 141 17.62 -0.62 13.32
CA PRO A 141 17.59 0.13 14.57
C PRO A 141 17.65 1.65 14.39
N GLU A 142 18.05 2.12 13.21
CA GLU A 142 18.27 3.54 12.96
C GLU A 142 17.52 3.98 11.70
N TRP A 143 16.81 5.10 11.82
CA TRP A 143 16.21 5.77 10.68
C TRP A 143 16.75 7.19 10.58
N SER A 144 17.42 7.48 9.47
CA SER A 144 17.89 8.81 9.11
C SER A 144 16.98 9.40 8.04
N GLN A 145 16.13 10.35 8.41
CA GLN A 145 15.32 11.10 7.45
C GLN A 145 16.23 11.99 6.60
N VAL A 146 16.05 11.91 5.28
CA VAL A 146 16.71 12.79 4.31
C VAL A 146 15.94 14.09 4.21
N GLU A 147 16.64 15.22 4.30
CA GLU A 147 16.07 16.54 4.08
C GLU A 147 15.33 16.62 2.73
N GLY A 148 14.17 17.27 2.72
CA GLY A 148 13.30 17.35 1.54
C GLY A 148 12.32 16.19 1.35
N GLN A 149 12.38 15.13 2.17
CA GLN A 149 11.37 14.06 2.18
C GLN A 149 10.23 14.37 3.14
N PHE A 150 9.06 13.76 2.88
CA PHE A 150 7.86 13.81 3.70
C PHE A 150 7.28 15.23 3.86
N LEU A 151 7.35 16.05 2.80
CA LEU A 151 7.01 17.48 2.81
C LEU A 151 5.59 17.81 3.30
N ARG A 152 4.63 16.90 3.18
CA ARG A 152 3.23 17.08 3.63
C ARG A 152 2.85 16.20 4.82
N LEU A 153 3.79 15.46 5.38
CA LEU A 153 3.49 14.50 6.45
C LEU A 153 3.13 15.25 7.74
N LYS A 154 1.96 14.95 8.28
CA LYS A 154 1.43 15.53 9.52
C LYS A 154 1.42 14.52 10.66
N VAL A 155 1.23 13.25 10.32
CA VAL A 155 1.16 12.16 11.30
C VAL A 155 2.10 11.05 10.88
N LEU A 156 3.08 10.79 11.74
CA LEU A 156 3.87 9.58 11.71
C LEU A 156 3.57 8.77 12.96
N GLY A 157 3.26 7.50 12.78
CA GLY A 157 3.16 6.57 13.89
C GLY A 157 3.95 5.31 13.62
N ILE A 158 4.74 4.90 14.61
CA ILE A 158 5.59 3.71 14.57
C ILE A 158 5.24 2.90 15.80
N TRP A 159 4.86 1.64 15.61
CA TRP A 159 4.45 0.74 16.68
C TRP A 159 5.11 -0.61 16.51
N LYS A 160 5.64 -1.17 17.61
CA LYS A 160 6.22 -2.53 17.63
C LYS A 160 7.27 -2.70 16.51
N SER A 161 8.24 -1.79 16.49
CA SER A 161 9.40 -1.80 15.59
C SER A 161 10.68 -1.95 16.42
N ASP A 162 11.75 -2.39 15.76
CA ASP A 162 13.12 -2.45 16.25
C ASP A 162 13.85 -1.10 16.19
N LEU A 163 13.19 -0.02 15.77
CA LEU A 163 13.74 1.33 15.76
C LEU A 163 14.15 1.78 17.16
N VAL A 164 15.43 2.14 17.30
CA VAL A 164 16.04 2.68 18.51
C VAL A 164 16.29 4.18 18.37
N ARG A 165 16.72 4.64 17.19
CA ARG A 165 17.14 6.03 16.97
C ARG A 165 16.54 6.63 15.71
N LEU A 166 15.97 7.82 15.84
CA LEU A 166 15.46 8.65 14.74
C LEU A 166 16.32 9.91 14.61
N GLU A 167 16.86 10.15 13.42
CA GLU A 167 17.68 11.33 13.13
C GLU A 167 17.21 12.04 11.87
N SER A 168 17.45 13.35 11.81
CA SER A 168 17.30 14.15 10.60
C SER A 168 18.69 14.50 10.09
N ARG A 169 19.03 14.07 8.86
CA ARG A 169 20.29 14.45 8.21
C ARG A 169 20.04 15.65 7.32
N LYS A 170 20.78 16.73 7.55
CA LYS A 170 21.01 17.76 6.52
C LYS A 170 21.95 17.16 5.47
N TYR A 171 21.78 17.50 4.21
CA TYR A 171 22.51 16.91 3.08
C TYR A 171 23.98 16.58 3.40
N ALA A 172 24.43 15.38 3.00
CA ALA A 172 25.86 15.15 2.83
C ALA A 172 26.32 16.07 1.69
N LEU A 173 27.18 17.05 1.99
CA LEU A 173 27.90 17.78 0.96
C LEU A 173 28.67 16.75 0.13
N SER A 174 28.40 16.77 -1.17
CA SER A 174 29.02 15.94 -2.22
C SER A 174 30.54 16.06 -2.23
#